data_AF-A0A1H2PWG1-F1
#
_entry.id   AF-A0A1H2PWG1-F1
#
_cell.length_a   1.000
_cell.length_b   1.000
_cell.length_c   1.000
_cell.angle_alpha   90.00
_cell.angle_beta   90.00
_cell.angle_gamma   90.00
#
_symmetry.space_group_name_H-M   'P 1'
#
loop_
_entity.id
_entity.type
_entity.pdbx_description
1 polymer ?
#
loop_
_entity_poly.entity_id
_entity_poly.type
_entity_poly.pdbx_seq_one_letter_code
_entity_poly.pdbx_strand_id
1 'polypeptide(L)'
;MYNKFQNNNYQNNRNRNNRGNQKKDWPFEEINKPLHIAFSDPKELYLPNGKAYKYAEVFRKINSSQMRKVLDGVKNALYIPNDKIAIKKMYVLVAMSAYNSGRNKNLSCLYEFLRKTINEKSVVDKDDIKAFDEFFTSVVAYHKSMGGK
;
A
#
# COMPACT_ATOMS: atom_id res chain seq x y z
N MET A 1 0.65 19.80 -64.17
CA MET A 1 -0.63 19.08 -64.28
C MET A 1 -0.73 18.10 -63.12
N TYR A 2 -1.78 18.27 -62.32
CA TYR A 2 -2.13 17.48 -61.14
C TYR A 2 -2.61 16.06 -61.51
N ASN A 3 -2.44 15.15 -60.55
CA ASN A 3 -3.22 13.95 -60.20
C ASN A 3 -2.50 12.61 -60.31
N LYS A 4 -2.35 11.96 -59.16
CA LYS A 4 -2.87 10.61 -58.90
C LYS A 4 -2.95 10.38 -57.39
N PHE A 5 -4.15 10.55 -56.86
CA PHE A 5 -4.53 10.05 -55.54
C PHE A 5 -4.52 8.52 -55.57
N GLN A 6 -3.65 7.88 -54.78
CA GLN A 6 -3.78 6.46 -54.48
C GLN A 6 -4.45 6.30 -53.12
N ASN A 7 -5.70 5.87 -53.23
CA ASN A 7 -6.58 5.44 -52.16
C ASN A 7 -6.13 4.05 -51.71
N ASN A 8 -5.59 3.91 -50.49
CA ASN A 8 -5.33 2.60 -49.90
C ASN A 8 -6.03 2.51 -48.54
N ASN A 9 -7.24 1.96 -48.61
CA ASN A 9 -7.98 1.41 -47.49
C ASN A 9 -7.19 0.23 -46.90
N TYR A 10 -6.63 0.40 -45.70
CA TYR A 10 -6.24 -0.73 -44.85
C TYR A 10 -7.16 -0.76 -43.63
N GLN A 11 -8.23 -1.52 -43.77
CA GLN A 11 -9.10 -1.94 -42.68
C GLN A 11 -8.31 -2.81 -41.68
N ASN A 12 -8.32 -2.35 -40.44
CA ASN A 12 -8.45 -3.10 -39.19
C ASN A 12 -8.20 -4.63 -39.23
N ASN A 13 -7.16 -5.06 -38.52
CA ASN A 13 -7.25 -6.24 -37.68
C ASN A 13 -6.24 -6.19 -36.52
N ARG A 14 -6.57 -5.41 -35.49
CA ARG A 14 -5.91 -5.52 -34.17
C ARG A 14 -6.81 -6.36 -33.27
N ASN A 15 -6.59 -7.66 -33.26
CA ASN A 15 -7.00 -8.54 -32.17
C ASN A 15 -6.27 -8.11 -30.89
N ARG A 16 -6.76 -7.04 -30.26
CA ARG A 16 -6.46 -6.75 -28.86
C ARG A 16 -7.28 -7.73 -28.04
N ASN A 17 -6.65 -8.84 -27.68
CA ASN A 17 -7.09 -9.66 -26.57
C ASN A 17 -7.13 -8.79 -25.32
N ASN A 18 -8.29 -8.21 -25.08
CA ASN A 18 -8.61 -7.42 -23.90
C ASN A 18 -8.80 -8.42 -22.76
N ARG A 19 -7.68 -8.98 -22.27
CA ARG A 19 -7.65 -9.61 -20.95
C ARG A 19 -7.84 -8.47 -19.96
N GLY A 20 -9.11 -8.20 -19.66
CA GLY A 20 -9.49 -7.29 -18.59
C GLY A 20 -8.63 -7.64 -17.39
N ASN A 21 -7.90 -6.64 -16.89
CA ASN A 21 -7.24 -6.72 -15.60
C ASN A 21 -8.32 -7.16 -14.61
N GLN A 22 -8.36 -8.43 -14.24
CA GLN A 22 -8.96 -8.84 -12.98
C GLN A 22 -8.13 -8.11 -11.94
N LYS A 23 -8.63 -6.95 -11.48
CA LYS A 23 -8.16 -6.35 -10.24
C LYS A 23 -8.26 -7.48 -9.23
N LYS A 24 -7.12 -7.99 -8.76
CA LYS A 24 -7.14 -8.82 -7.57
C LYS A 24 -7.78 -7.95 -6.51
N ASP A 25 -8.97 -8.32 -6.07
CA ASP A 25 -9.69 -7.57 -5.05
C ASP A 25 -8.79 -7.46 -3.84
N TRP A 26 -8.49 -6.21 -3.49
CA TRP A 26 -7.79 -5.90 -2.28
C TRP A 26 -8.67 -6.38 -1.11
N PRO A 27 -8.20 -7.34 -0.28
CA PRO A 27 -9.10 -8.08 0.61
C PRO A 27 -9.42 -7.35 1.92
N PHE A 28 -8.98 -6.09 2.06
CA PHE A 28 -9.10 -5.35 3.31
C PHE A 28 -9.91 -4.06 3.13
N GLU A 29 -10.77 -3.79 4.10
CA GLU A 29 -11.55 -2.57 4.15
C GLU A 29 -10.69 -1.34 4.47
N GLU A 30 -11.25 -0.18 4.17
CA GLU A 30 -10.67 1.09 4.57
C GLU A 30 -10.95 1.39 6.04
N ILE A 31 -9.92 1.82 6.77
CA ILE A 31 -10.04 2.12 8.18
C ILE A 31 -10.58 3.55 8.33
N ASN A 32 -11.78 3.68 8.89
CA ASN A 32 -12.51 4.94 9.04
C ASN A 32 -12.62 5.39 10.52
N LYS A 33 -11.70 4.95 11.38
CA LYS A 33 -11.61 5.30 12.80
C LYS A 33 -10.14 5.29 13.26
N PRO A 34 -9.78 5.93 14.38
CA PRO A 34 -8.41 5.97 14.88
C PRO A 34 -7.78 4.57 14.94
N LEU A 35 -6.53 4.44 14.49
CA LEU A 35 -5.81 3.17 14.42
C LEU A 35 -5.64 2.52 15.78
N HIS A 36 -5.38 3.28 16.84
CA HIS A 36 -5.28 2.70 18.20
C HIS A 36 -6.61 2.04 18.64
N ILE A 37 -7.75 2.49 18.11
CA ILE A 37 -9.06 1.86 18.31
C ILE A 37 -9.26 0.69 17.33
N ALA A 38 -8.91 0.86 16.06
CA ALA A 38 -9.07 -0.15 15.02
C ALA A 38 -8.21 -1.41 15.26
N PHE A 39 -7.09 -1.24 15.96
CA PHE A 39 -6.10 -2.27 16.27
C PHE A 39 -6.09 -2.67 17.75
N SER A 40 -7.21 -2.48 18.44
CA SER A 40 -7.34 -2.73 19.88
C SER A 40 -7.36 -4.21 20.30
N ASP A 41 -7.70 -5.15 19.40
CA ASP A 41 -7.69 -6.59 19.68
C ASP A 41 -6.35 -7.23 19.26
N PRO A 42 -5.46 -7.59 20.21
CA PRO A 42 -4.15 -8.17 19.88
C PRO A 42 -4.26 -9.56 19.25
N LYS A 43 -5.29 -10.35 19.58
CA LYS A 43 -5.44 -11.72 19.05
C LYS A 43 -5.78 -11.68 17.57
N GLU A 44 -6.71 -10.80 17.19
CA GLU A 44 -7.07 -10.59 15.79
C GLU A 44 -5.94 -9.94 14.99
N LEU A 45 -5.08 -9.15 15.63
CA LEU A 45 -4.00 -8.44 14.95
C LEU A 45 -2.78 -9.32 14.70
N TYR A 46 -2.26 -9.93 15.77
CA TYR A 46 -0.88 -10.43 15.83
C TYR A 46 -0.73 -11.94 15.74
N LEU A 47 -1.77 -12.72 16.05
CA LEU A 47 -1.66 -14.19 15.98
C LEU A 47 -1.65 -14.71 14.53
N PRO A 48 -1.17 -15.95 14.29
CA PRO A 48 -1.26 -16.57 12.98
C PRO A 48 -2.70 -16.55 12.43
N ASN A 49 -2.85 -16.33 11.12
CA ASN A 49 -4.14 -16.08 10.45
C ASN A 49 -4.86 -14.77 10.86
N GLY A 50 -4.28 -13.97 11.77
CA GLY A 50 -4.73 -12.63 12.09
C GLY A 50 -4.47 -11.62 10.96
N LYS A 51 -4.81 -10.36 11.18
CA LYS A 51 -4.66 -9.29 10.18
C LYS A 51 -3.21 -9.18 9.70
N ALA A 52 -2.24 -9.11 10.61
CA ALA A 52 -0.84 -8.91 10.23
C ALA A 52 -0.31 -10.03 9.32
N TYR A 53 -0.69 -11.28 9.62
CA TYR A 53 -0.38 -12.46 8.81
C TYR A 53 -0.96 -12.33 7.40
N LYS A 54 -2.25 -12.00 7.27
CA LYS A 54 -2.93 -11.86 5.98
C LYS A 54 -2.31 -10.74 5.12
N TYR A 55 -1.93 -9.62 5.72
CA TYR A 55 -1.22 -8.56 5.00
C TYR A 55 0.15 -9.02 4.52
N ALA A 56 0.88 -9.79 5.33
CA ALA A 56 2.17 -10.34 4.94
C ALA A 56 2.06 -11.27 3.71
N GLU A 57 0.99 -12.06 3.60
CA GLU A 57 0.72 -12.88 2.41
C GLU A 57 0.50 -12.05 1.15
N VAL A 58 -0.28 -10.96 1.26
CA VAL A 58 -0.50 -10.03 0.13
C VAL A 58 0.81 -9.35 -0.27
N PHE A 59 1.68 -9.06 0.68
CA PHE A 59 2.98 -8.42 0.44
C PHE A 59 4.09 -9.39 0.06
N ARG A 60 3.85 -10.70 -0.03
CA ARG A 60 4.89 -11.73 -0.25
C ARG A 60 5.81 -11.48 -1.45
N LYS A 61 5.34 -10.76 -2.47
CA LYS A 61 6.11 -10.42 -3.69
C LYS A 61 6.90 -9.10 -3.58
N ILE A 62 6.70 -8.35 -2.52
CA ILE A 62 7.38 -7.09 -2.25
C ILE A 62 8.74 -7.40 -1.63
N ASN A 63 9.78 -6.71 -2.09
CA ASN A 63 11.08 -6.80 -1.43
C ASN A 63 10.99 -6.20 -0.03
N SER A 64 11.55 -6.90 0.96
CA SER A 64 11.61 -6.49 2.36
C SER A 64 12.18 -5.09 2.55
N SER A 65 13.11 -4.66 1.70
CA SER A 65 13.68 -3.30 1.71
C SER A 65 12.64 -2.21 1.44
N GLN A 66 11.60 -2.49 0.66
CA GLN A 66 10.53 -1.52 0.37
C GLN A 66 9.58 -1.39 1.56
N MET A 67 9.27 -2.50 2.24
CA MET A 67 8.49 -2.46 3.49
C MET A 67 9.28 -1.75 4.59
N ARG A 68 10.60 -2.02 4.71
CA ARG A 68 11.46 -1.34 5.69
C ARG A 68 11.49 0.18 5.50
N LYS A 69 11.52 0.68 4.26
CA LYS A 69 11.44 2.14 4.01
C LYS A 69 10.17 2.78 4.58
N VAL A 70 9.04 2.08 4.50
CA VAL A 70 7.79 2.54 5.12
C VAL A 70 7.95 2.54 6.63
N LEU A 71 8.43 1.43 7.20
CA LEU A 71 8.65 1.30 8.64
C LEU A 71 9.59 2.38 9.20
N ASP A 72 10.72 2.64 8.52
CA ASP A 72 11.66 3.70 8.89
C ASP A 72 10.99 5.08 8.86
N GLY A 73 10.13 5.31 7.86
CA GLY A 73 9.33 6.53 7.75
C GLY A 73 8.36 6.72 8.92
N VAL A 74 7.70 5.65 9.36
CA VAL A 74 6.80 5.66 10.53
C VAL A 74 7.57 5.91 11.81
N LYS A 75 8.69 5.22 12.02
CA LYS A 75 9.56 5.44 13.18
C LYS A 75 10.07 6.88 13.25
N ASN A 76 10.47 7.44 12.11
CA ASN A 76 10.83 8.86 12.04
C ASN A 76 9.66 9.78 12.41
N ALA A 77 8.42 9.43 12.07
CA ALA A 77 7.25 10.19 12.49
C ALA A 77 7.02 10.10 14.02
N LEU A 78 7.20 8.93 14.63
CA LEU A 78 7.05 8.73 16.08
C LEU A 78 7.98 9.61 16.92
N TYR A 79 9.23 9.76 16.48
CA TYR A 79 10.23 10.55 17.19
C TYR A 79 10.02 12.07 17.10
N ILE A 80 9.10 12.55 16.27
CA ILE A 80 8.80 13.98 16.15
C ILE A 80 7.94 14.42 17.34
N PRO A 81 8.35 15.39 18.16
CA PRO A 81 7.56 15.81 19.33
C PRO A 81 6.21 16.43 18.99
N ASN A 82 6.10 17.09 17.84
CA ASN A 82 4.90 17.79 17.41
C ASN A 82 3.98 16.88 16.59
N ASP A 83 2.78 16.60 17.10
CA ASP A 83 1.82 15.68 16.48
C ASP A 83 1.40 16.11 15.07
N LYS A 84 1.17 17.40 14.83
CA LYS A 84 0.81 17.88 13.48
C LYS A 84 1.91 17.58 12.46
N ILE A 85 3.17 17.72 12.85
CA ILE A 85 4.31 17.40 11.99
C ILE A 85 4.44 15.87 11.83
N ALA A 86 4.25 15.10 12.89
CA ALA A 86 4.28 13.63 12.85
C ALA A 86 3.19 13.06 11.92
N ILE A 87 1.94 13.52 12.05
CA ILE A 87 0.81 13.14 11.20
C ILE A 87 1.08 13.55 9.74
N LYS A 88 1.60 14.76 9.50
CA LYS A 88 2.00 15.18 8.15
C LYS A 88 3.02 14.21 7.54
N LYS A 89 3.98 13.70 8.32
CA LYS A 89 4.94 12.70 7.83
C LYS A 89 4.25 11.39 7.43
N MET A 90 3.22 10.95 8.17
CA MET A 90 2.43 9.78 7.79
C MET A 90 1.73 9.97 6.44
N TYR A 91 1.12 11.14 6.19
CA TYR A 91 0.51 11.43 4.88
C TYR A 91 1.52 11.49 3.73
N VAL A 92 2.74 11.97 3.99
CA VAL A 92 3.81 11.94 2.99
C VAL A 92 4.15 10.50 2.58
N LEU A 93 4.08 9.51 3.49
CA LEU A 93 4.30 8.10 3.13
C LEU A 93 3.29 7.59 2.11
N VAL A 94 2.02 8.01 2.23
CA VAL A 94 0.97 7.69 1.26
C VAL A 94 1.34 8.22 -0.12
N ALA A 95 1.67 9.51 -0.22
CA ALA A 95 2.08 10.13 -1.49
C ALA A 95 3.33 9.47 -2.10
N MET A 96 4.35 9.19 -1.28
CA MET A 96 5.57 8.51 -1.74
C MET A 96 5.29 7.10 -2.24
N SER A 97 4.39 6.37 -1.58
CA SER A 97 4.00 5.02 -2.02
C SER A 97 3.22 5.04 -3.34
N ALA A 98 2.38 6.07 -3.57
CA ALA A 98 1.70 6.27 -4.86
C ALA A 98 2.72 6.44 -6.00
N TYR A 99 3.69 7.35 -5.81
CA TYR A 99 4.78 7.56 -6.76
C TYR A 99 5.57 6.27 -7.04
N ASN A 100 5.96 5.56 -5.98
CA ASN A 100 6.69 4.30 -6.10
C ASN A 100 5.89 3.22 -6.83
N SER A 101 4.57 3.16 -6.63
CA SER A 101 3.68 2.23 -7.33
C SER A 101 3.55 2.55 -8.82
N GLY A 102 3.57 3.82 -9.20
CA GLY A 102 3.62 4.26 -10.58
C GLY A 102 4.90 3.82 -11.29
N ARG A 103 6.04 3.81 -10.57
CA ARG A 103 7.33 3.32 -11.08
C ARG A 103 7.46 1.80 -11.08
N ASN A 104 6.87 1.14 -10.10
CA ASN A 104 6.92 -0.32 -9.95
C ASN A 104 5.55 -0.84 -9.54
N LYS A 105 4.85 -1.45 -10.50
CA LYS A 105 3.49 -1.98 -10.30
C LYS A 105 3.39 -3.04 -9.20
N ASN A 106 4.48 -3.71 -8.84
CA ASN A 106 4.50 -4.66 -7.71
C ASN A 106 4.29 -3.97 -6.36
N LEU A 107 4.48 -2.65 -6.28
CA LEU A 107 4.24 -1.85 -5.07
C LEU A 107 2.81 -1.30 -4.98
N SER A 108 1.94 -1.59 -5.96
CA SER A 108 0.54 -1.16 -5.94
C SER A 108 -0.22 -1.65 -4.71
N CYS A 109 0.02 -2.88 -4.25
CA CYS A 109 -0.58 -3.40 -3.02
C CYS A 109 -0.09 -2.67 -1.77
N LEU A 110 1.17 -2.23 -1.72
CA LEU A 110 1.68 -1.43 -0.61
C LEU A 110 1.08 -0.02 -0.60
N TYR A 111 0.91 0.59 -1.78
CA TYR A 111 0.19 1.87 -1.89
C TYR A 111 -1.27 1.72 -1.46
N GLU A 112 -1.96 0.68 -1.94
CA GLU A 112 -3.35 0.40 -1.60
C GLU A 112 -3.54 0.23 -0.09
N PHE A 113 -2.61 -0.45 0.57
CA PHE A 113 -2.56 -0.53 2.02
C PHE A 113 -2.44 0.83 2.68
N LEU A 114 -1.42 1.61 2.30
CA LEU A 114 -1.13 2.88 2.96
C LEU A 114 -2.27 3.86 2.80
N ARG A 115 -2.86 3.99 1.61
CA ARG A 115 -3.98 4.92 1.39
C ARG A 115 -5.26 4.54 2.16
N LYS A 116 -5.48 3.24 2.43
CA LYS A 116 -6.65 2.74 3.16
C LYS A 116 -6.45 2.72 4.68
N THR A 117 -5.21 2.77 5.13
CA THR A 117 -4.83 2.69 6.55
C THR A 117 -4.45 4.06 7.11
N ILE A 118 -3.91 4.96 6.29
CA ILE A 118 -3.45 6.30 6.68
C ILE A 118 -4.33 7.34 5.97
N ASN A 119 -5.25 7.94 6.72
CA ASN A 119 -6.16 9.01 6.28
C ASN A 119 -6.54 9.91 7.48
N GLU A 120 -7.34 10.96 7.25
CA GLU A 120 -7.70 11.91 8.31
C GLU A 120 -8.54 11.35 9.46
N LYS A 121 -9.16 10.18 9.27
CA LYS A 121 -9.96 9.52 10.30
C LYS A 121 -9.17 8.48 11.09
N SER A 122 -8.10 7.94 10.50
CA SER A 122 -7.33 6.85 11.08
C SER A 122 -6.07 7.29 11.80
N VAL A 123 -5.45 8.39 11.37
CA VAL A 123 -4.26 8.95 12.01
C VAL A 123 -4.59 10.34 12.55
N VAL A 124 -5.08 10.40 13.78
CA VAL A 124 -5.51 11.64 14.45
C VAL A 124 -4.51 12.11 15.49
N ASP A 125 -3.72 11.19 16.07
CA ASP A 125 -2.73 11.48 17.11
C ASP A 125 -1.51 10.55 17.03
N LYS A 126 -0.62 10.65 18.03
CA LYS A 126 0.58 9.81 18.13
C LYS A 126 0.32 8.37 18.49
N ASP A 127 -0.76 8.08 19.22
CA ASP A 127 -1.09 6.71 19.60
C ASP A 127 -1.50 5.91 18.35
N ASP A 128 -2.11 6.56 17.36
CA ASP A 128 -2.35 5.95 16.04
C ASP A 128 -1.08 5.61 15.28
N ILE A 129 -0.08 6.50 15.32
CA ILE A 129 1.21 6.25 14.68
C ILE A 129 1.91 5.07 15.36
N LYS A 130 1.79 4.97 16.69
CA LYS A 130 2.35 3.86 17.48
C LYS A 130 1.65 2.56 17.14
N ALA A 131 0.32 2.56 17.11
CA ALA A 131 -0.47 1.40 16.69
C ALA A 131 -0.13 0.94 15.27
N PHE A 132 0.11 1.88 14.35
CA PHE A 132 0.60 1.57 13.01
C PHE A 132 1.99 0.92 13.03
N ASP A 133 2.95 1.47 13.79
CA ASP A 133 4.31 0.93 13.90
C ASP A 133 4.30 -0.51 14.42
N GLU A 134 3.57 -0.78 15.52
CA GLU A 134 3.46 -2.11 16.11
C GLU A 134 2.80 -3.11 15.14
N PHE A 135 1.71 -2.70 14.50
CA PHE A 135 1.02 -3.51 13.51
C PHE A 135 1.92 -3.81 12.31
N PHE A 136 2.51 -2.79 11.70
CA PHE A 136 3.29 -2.95 10.47
C PHE A 136 4.62 -3.65 10.72
N THR A 137 5.22 -3.49 11.92
CA THR A 137 6.34 -4.32 12.38
C THR A 137 5.97 -5.79 12.38
N SER A 138 4.77 -6.13 12.86
CA SER A 138 4.28 -7.51 12.87
C SER A 138 4.04 -8.06 11.46
N VAL A 139 3.53 -7.23 10.54
CA VAL A 139 3.42 -7.58 9.11
C VAL A 139 4.80 -7.89 8.51
N VAL A 140 5.81 -7.04 8.77
CA VAL A 140 7.19 -7.25 8.31
C VAL A 140 7.78 -8.54 8.89
N ALA A 141 7.53 -8.83 10.17
CA ALA A 141 7.99 -10.04 10.83
C ALA A 141 7.42 -11.31 10.17
N TYR A 142 6.09 -11.35 9.96
CA TYR A 142 5.45 -12.45 9.26
C TYR A 142 5.94 -12.58 7.81
N HIS A 143 6.05 -11.47 7.08
CA HIS A 143 6.57 -11.46 5.72
C HIS A 143 7.96 -12.10 5.65
N LYS A 144 8.84 -11.77 6.61
CA LYS A 144 10.18 -12.36 6.70
C LYS A 144 10.12 -13.86 7.04
N SER A 145 9.25 -14.27 7.98
CA SER A 145 9.08 -15.67 8.37
C SER A 145 8.60 -16.57 7.21
N MET A 146 7.80 -16.02 6.30
CA MET A 146 7.24 -16.72 5.13
C MET A 146 8.22 -16.83 3.94
N GLY A 147 9.47 -16.35 4.11
CA GLY A 147 10.43 -16.28 3.01
C GLY A 147 10.08 -15.20 1.98
N GLY A 148 9.41 -14.13 2.41
CA GLY A 148 9.17 -12.95 1.59
C GLY A 148 10.46 -12.37 1.01
N LYS A 149 10.34 -11.72 -0.15
CA LYS A 149 11.47 -11.34 -1.00
C LYS A 149 12.36 -10.25 -0.40
#